data_AF-A0A5N5QBA0-F1
#
_entry.id   AF-A0A5N5QBA0-F1
#
_cell.length_a   1.000
_cell.length_b   1.000
_cell.length_c   1.000
_cell.angle_alpha   90.00
_cell.angle_beta   90.00
_cell.angle_gamma   90.00
#
_symmetry.space_group_name_H-M   'P 1'
#
loop_
_entity.id
_entity.type
_entity.pdbx_description
1 polymer ?
#
loop_
_entity_poly.entity_id
_entity_poly.type
_entity_poly.pdbx_seq_one_letter_code
_entity_poly.pdbx_strand_id
1 'polypeptide(L)'
;MAYASEHRLVNSRDRVNAHAGKSIVRRAKTYNMTDNYFGNKFFEGWDFFNQADPTHGNVNFLNREDAFAKGLAFVEPDGTAVMKVDDTTFLPSGGNRNSYVTSHAYIVE
;
A
#
# COMPACT_ATOMS: atom_id res chain seq x y z
N MET A 1 -82.23 28.25 -2.81
CA MET A 1 -81.57 29.53 -2.50
C MET A 1 -81.20 29.54 -1.01
N ALA A 2 -80.08 30.18 -0.65
CA ALA A 2 -79.53 30.43 0.69
C ALA A 2 -78.35 29.53 1.21
N TYR A 3 -77.13 30.01 0.90
CA TYR A 3 -75.96 30.35 1.76
C TYR A 3 -75.56 29.56 3.03
N ALA A 4 -74.36 28.94 2.94
CA ALA A 4 -73.21 28.74 3.87
C ALA A 4 -73.32 28.52 5.40
N SER A 5 -72.61 27.50 5.92
CA SER A 5 -71.56 27.63 6.97
C SER A 5 -70.72 26.34 7.13
N GLU A 6 -69.46 26.51 7.50
CA GLU A 6 -68.29 25.61 7.38
C GLU A 6 -68.30 24.36 8.27
N HIS A 7 -67.61 23.28 7.86
CA HIS A 7 -66.92 22.38 8.81
C HIS A 7 -65.71 21.63 8.18
N ARG A 8 -64.52 22.14 8.54
CA ARG A 8 -63.22 21.49 8.82
C ARG A 8 -62.64 20.47 7.81
N LEU A 9 -61.60 20.92 7.11
CA LEU A 9 -60.65 20.09 6.36
C LEU A 9 -59.88 19.13 7.30
N VAL A 10 -59.89 17.83 7.00
CA VAL A 10 -58.87 16.89 7.49
C VAL A 10 -57.92 16.61 6.32
N ASN A 11 -56.68 17.11 6.44
CA ASN A 11 -55.65 16.94 5.43
C ASN A 11 -55.17 15.48 5.39
N SER A 12 -55.19 14.88 4.20
CA SER A 12 -54.78 13.49 3.91
C SER A 12 -53.25 13.25 3.98
N ARG A 13 -52.58 13.81 5.00
CA ARG A 13 -51.11 13.75 5.12
C ARG A 13 -50.59 12.80 6.21
N ASP A 14 -51.46 12.17 6.98
CA ASP A 14 -51.02 11.36 8.14
C ASP A 14 -50.67 9.89 7.81
N ARG A 15 -50.58 9.48 6.54
CA ARG A 15 -50.38 8.06 6.17
C ARG A 15 -49.01 7.72 5.57
N VAL A 16 -48.02 8.62 5.62
CA VAL A 16 -46.69 8.36 5.03
C VAL A 16 -45.55 8.66 6.00
N ASN A 17 -45.55 8.06 7.19
CA ASN A 17 -44.41 8.14 8.12
C ASN A 17 -44.04 6.77 8.72
N ALA A 18 -43.86 5.74 7.90
CA ALA A 18 -43.41 4.43 8.38
C ALA A 18 -42.31 3.75 7.54
N HIS A 19 -41.61 4.48 6.66
CA HIS A 19 -40.49 3.92 5.88
C HIS A 19 -39.31 4.91 5.73
N ALA A 20 -39.06 5.74 6.75
CA ALA A 20 -37.79 6.46 6.84
C ALA A 20 -36.72 5.45 7.29
N GLY A 21 -36.14 4.73 6.31
CA GLY A 21 -35.07 3.77 6.53
C GLY A 21 -33.97 4.41 7.38
N LYS A 22 -33.58 3.73 8.46
CA LYS A 22 -32.37 4.07 9.23
C LYS A 22 -31.22 4.19 8.24
N SER A 23 -30.74 5.41 8.00
CA SER A 23 -29.54 5.62 7.23
C SER A 23 -28.37 5.04 8.01
N ILE A 24 -27.88 3.89 7.54
CA ILE A 24 -26.59 3.36 7.95
C ILE A 24 -25.53 4.33 7.40
N VAL A 25 -25.11 5.29 8.23
CA VAL A 25 -23.99 6.18 7.93
C VAL A 25 -22.74 5.31 7.96
N ARG A 26 -22.31 4.84 6.78
CA ARG A 26 -20.98 4.21 6.65
C ARG A 26 -19.96 5.30 6.94
N ARG A 27 -19.21 5.14 8.03
CA ARG A 27 -18.09 6.03 8.36
C ARG A 27 -17.06 5.86 7.25
N ALA A 28 -16.93 6.86 6.39
CA ALA A 28 -15.89 6.88 5.38
C ALA A 28 -14.54 7.01 6.10
N LYS A 29 -13.58 6.15 5.75
CA LYS A 29 -12.21 6.27 6.23
C LYS A 29 -11.42 7.02 5.16
N THR A 30 -10.91 8.18 5.52
CA THR A 30 -9.98 8.94 4.67
C THR A 30 -8.57 8.41 4.93
N TYR A 31 -7.86 8.08 3.86
CA TYR A 31 -6.44 7.73 3.92
C TYR A 31 -5.65 8.89 3.31
N ASN A 32 -4.59 9.28 4.00
CA ASN A 32 -3.63 10.25 3.49
C ASN A 32 -2.33 9.51 3.14
N MET A 33 -1.59 10.04 2.18
CA MET A 33 -0.24 9.56 1.89
C MET A 33 0.68 9.93 3.04
N THR A 34 1.32 8.92 3.64
CA THR A 34 2.33 9.13 4.71
C THR A 34 3.72 9.21 4.10
N ASP A 35 4.07 8.23 3.27
CA ASP A 35 5.39 8.10 2.66
C ASP A 35 5.30 7.98 1.15
N ASN A 36 6.35 8.46 0.47
CA ASN A 36 6.48 8.35 -0.98
C ASN A 36 7.94 8.06 -1.37
N TYR A 37 8.21 6.79 -1.68
CA TYR A 37 9.52 6.30 -2.13
C TYR A 37 9.53 6.21 -3.65
N PHE A 38 10.25 7.11 -4.31
CA PHE A 38 10.33 7.16 -5.78
C PHE A 38 11.68 7.69 -6.25
N GLY A 39 12.06 7.35 -7.48
CA GLY A 39 13.30 7.80 -8.10
C GLY A 39 14.51 7.51 -7.22
N ASN A 40 15.45 8.44 -7.16
CA ASN A 40 16.69 8.28 -6.39
C ASN A 40 16.46 8.08 -4.88
N LYS A 41 15.28 8.46 -4.38
CA LYS A 41 14.89 8.27 -2.99
C LYS A 41 14.27 6.92 -2.72
N PHE A 42 14.06 6.09 -3.74
CA PHE A 42 13.35 4.82 -3.58
C PHE A 42 14.01 3.97 -2.50
N PHE A 43 15.33 3.81 -2.50
CA PHE A 43 16.08 3.02 -1.52
C PHE A 43 16.51 3.80 -0.26
N GLU A 44 15.96 4.99 -0.01
CA GLU A 44 16.14 5.71 1.26
C GLU A 44 15.23 5.09 2.32
N GLY A 45 15.73 4.81 3.52
CA GLY A 45 14.92 4.22 4.60
C GLY A 45 14.59 2.72 4.44
N TRP A 46 15.33 2.02 3.57
CA TRP A 46 15.25 0.56 3.48
C TRP A 46 16.44 -0.09 4.16
N ASP A 47 16.16 -1.11 4.97
CA ASP A 47 17.15 -2.02 5.52
C ASP A 47 17.44 -3.14 4.53
N PHE A 48 18.72 -3.46 4.35
CA PHE A 48 19.18 -4.56 3.51
C PHE A 48 19.51 -5.74 4.41
N PHE A 49 18.64 -6.75 4.39
CA PHE A 49 18.88 -7.99 5.14
C PHE A 49 20.09 -8.69 4.54
N ASN A 50 21.06 -9.04 5.37
CA ASN A 50 22.33 -9.65 4.95
C ASN A 50 22.70 -10.89 5.77
N GLN A 51 21.71 -11.50 6.44
CA GLN A 51 21.90 -12.73 7.19
C GLN A 51 21.55 -13.95 6.33
N ALA A 52 21.81 -15.15 6.85
CA ALA A 52 21.42 -16.39 6.19
C ALA A 52 19.91 -16.42 5.93
N ASP A 53 19.51 -16.97 4.80
CA ASP A 53 18.10 -17.08 4.42
C ASP A 53 17.32 -17.92 5.45
N PRO A 54 16.34 -17.33 6.17
CA PRO A 54 15.52 -18.06 7.15
C PRO A 54 14.71 -19.20 6.53
N THR A 55 14.49 -19.16 5.20
CA THR A 55 13.79 -20.20 4.44
C THR A 55 14.73 -21.27 3.90
N HIS A 56 16.04 -21.16 4.17
CA HIS A 56 17.09 -22.11 3.79
C HIS A 56 17.31 -22.25 2.28
N GLY A 57 17.08 -21.18 1.51
CA GLY A 57 17.38 -21.13 0.08
C GLY A 57 18.87 -20.95 -0.24
N ASN A 58 19.23 -21.27 -1.49
CA ASN A 58 20.59 -21.08 -2.03
C ASN A 58 20.84 -19.62 -2.43
N VAL A 59 20.84 -18.74 -1.44
CA VAL A 59 20.95 -17.29 -1.63
C VAL A 59 22.04 -16.73 -0.74
N ASN A 60 22.79 -15.77 -1.27
CA ASN A 60 23.70 -14.92 -0.51
C ASN A 60 23.12 -13.51 -0.50
N PHE A 61 22.49 -13.13 0.61
CA PHE A 61 21.92 -11.80 0.76
C PHE A 61 23.01 -10.77 1.06
N LEU A 62 23.13 -9.79 0.17
CA LEU A 62 24.13 -8.73 0.27
C LEU A 62 23.65 -7.58 1.14
N ASN A 63 24.62 -6.89 1.76
CA ASN A 63 24.38 -5.57 2.33
C ASN A 63 24.09 -4.54 1.23
N ARG A 64 23.74 -3.32 1.64
CA ARG A 64 23.37 -2.22 0.74
C ARG A 64 24.51 -1.90 -0.22
N GLU A 65 25.69 -1.65 0.31
CA GLU A 65 26.87 -1.22 -0.44
C GLU A 65 27.23 -2.23 -1.55
N ASP A 66 27.27 -3.51 -1.23
CA ASP A 66 27.59 -4.59 -2.16
C ASP A 66 26.50 -4.79 -3.21
N ALA A 67 25.22 -4.63 -2.85
CA ALA A 67 24.10 -4.71 -3.78
C ALA A 67 24.14 -3.58 -4.83
N PHE A 68 24.47 -2.35 -4.41
CA PHE A 68 24.68 -1.23 -5.32
C PHE A 68 25.94 -1.43 -6.18
N ALA A 69 27.07 -1.81 -5.57
CA ALA A 69 28.34 -2.00 -6.27
C ALA A 69 28.26 -3.11 -7.34
N LYS A 70 27.46 -4.15 -7.10
CA LYS A 70 27.21 -5.24 -8.07
C LYS A 70 26.08 -4.94 -9.06
N GLY A 71 25.46 -3.75 -8.99
CA GLY A 71 24.36 -3.38 -9.90
C GLY A 71 23.09 -4.21 -9.71
N LEU A 72 22.87 -4.73 -8.49
CA LEU A 72 21.65 -5.45 -8.14
C LEU A 72 20.54 -4.49 -7.67
N ALA A 73 20.94 -3.41 -7.01
CA ALA A 73 20.07 -2.31 -6.61
C ALA A 73 20.51 -1.03 -7.30
N PHE A 74 19.62 -0.37 -8.03
CA PHE A 74 19.87 0.95 -8.60
C PHE A 74 18.57 1.62 -9.05
N VAL A 75 18.67 2.89 -9.38
CA VAL A 75 17.58 3.68 -9.97
C VAL A 75 18.03 4.11 -11.36
N GLU A 76 17.18 3.87 -12.36
CA GLU A 76 17.43 4.30 -13.73
C GLU A 76 17.24 5.82 -13.89
N PRO A 77 17.80 6.43 -14.95
CA PRO A 77 17.68 7.88 -15.17
C PRO A 77 16.23 8.40 -15.25
N ASP A 78 15.27 7.54 -15.59
CA ASP A 78 13.84 7.88 -15.65
C ASP A 78 13.13 7.77 -14.29
N GLY A 79 13.84 7.37 -13.25
CA GLY A 79 13.33 7.21 -11.89
C GLY A 79 12.81 5.80 -11.57
N THR A 80 12.93 4.84 -12.49
CA THR A 80 12.57 3.44 -12.24
C THR A 80 13.54 2.81 -11.26
N ALA A 81 13.04 2.33 -10.12
CA ALA A 81 13.83 1.53 -9.20
C ALA A 81 13.95 0.09 -9.71
N VAL A 82 15.19 -0.37 -9.89
CA VAL A 82 15.50 -1.73 -10.35
C VAL A 82 15.99 -2.55 -9.18
N MET A 83 15.29 -3.66 -8.95
CA MET A 83 15.68 -4.69 -8.00
C MET A 83 15.87 -6.02 -8.72
N LYS A 84 17.13 -6.49 -8.78
CA LYS A 84 17.47 -7.73 -9.47
C LYS A 84 18.42 -8.62 -8.68
N VAL A 85 18.53 -9.86 -9.12
CA VAL A 85 19.51 -10.84 -8.65
C VAL A 85 20.72 -10.86 -9.57
N ASP A 86 21.82 -11.48 -9.12
CA ASP A 86 22.94 -11.80 -10.01
C ASP A 86 22.48 -12.80 -11.07
N ASP A 87 22.35 -12.34 -12.31
CA ASP A 87 21.95 -13.10 -13.49
C ASP A 87 23.13 -13.41 -14.44
N THR A 88 24.35 -13.21 -13.96
CA THR A 88 25.58 -13.33 -14.77
C THR A 88 26.47 -14.49 -14.35
N THR A 89 26.48 -14.83 -13.06
CA THR A 89 27.39 -15.84 -12.52
C THR A 89 26.82 -17.25 -12.68
N PHE A 90 27.63 -18.15 -13.24
CA PHE A 90 27.42 -19.60 -13.19
C PHE A 90 27.82 -20.13 -11.82
N LEU A 91 26.91 -20.87 -11.19
CA LEU A 91 27.12 -21.42 -9.85
C LEU A 91 27.33 -22.94 -9.94
N PRO A 92 28.24 -23.51 -9.12
CA PRO A 92 28.28 -24.96 -8.92
C PRO A 92 26.99 -25.44 -8.24
N SER A 93 26.75 -26.75 -8.26
CA SER A 93 25.61 -27.34 -7.53
C SER A 93 25.66 -26.98 -6.05
N GLY A 94 24.54 -26.47 -5.52
CA GLY A 94 24.43 -25.99 -4.14
C GLY A 94 25.04 -24.61 -3.88
N GLY A 95 25.60 -23.93 -4.91
CA GLY A 95 26.13 -22.58 -4.78
C GLY A 95 25.05 -21.54 -4.51
N ASN A 96 25.38 -20.52 -3.73
CA ASN A 96 24.46 -19.44 -3.39
C ASN A 96 24.53 -18.30 -4.42
N ARG A 97 23.37 -17.85 -4.90
CA ARG A 97 23.28 -16.71 -5.81
C ARG A 97 23.22 -15.41 -5.04
N ASN A 98 23.98 -14.40 -5.46
CA ASN A 98 23.90 -13.08 -4.87
C ASN A 98 22.51 -12.47 -5.14
N SER A 99 21.88 -12.02 -4.07
CA SER A 99 20.59 -11.33 -4.08
C SER A 99 20.59 -10.32 -2.94
N TYR A 100 19.52 -9.57 -2.80
CA TYR A 100 19.26 -8.75 -1.63
C TYR A 100 17.75 -8.68 -1.44
N VAL A 101 17.33 -8.51 -0.19
CA VAL A 101 15.95 -8.23 0.16
C VAL A 101 15.93 -7.00 1.05
N THR A 102 14.93 -6.16 0.82
CA THR A 102 14.80 -4.91 1.52
C THR A 102 13.52 -4.91 2.35
N SER A 103 13.58 -4.36 3.56
CA SER A 103 12.41 -4.04 4.37
C SER A 103 12.41 -2.56 4.71
N HIS A 104 11.24 -1.94 4.77
CA HIS A 104 11.14 -0.57 5.27
C HIS A 104 11.58 -0.54 6.74
N ALA A 105 12.56 0.31 7.05
CA ALA A 105 12.98 0.58 8.41
C ALA A 105 11.87 1.40 9.08
N TYR A 106 11.24 0.89 10.14
CA TYR A 106 10.25 1.66 10.90
C TYR A 106 10.91 2.95 11.40
N ILE A 107 10.49 4.10 10.88
CA ILE A 107 10.74 5.39 11.53
C ILE A 107 9.87 5.38 12.78
N VAL A 108 10.49 5.15 13.94
CA VAL A 108 9.88 5.50 15.23
C VAL A 108 9.88 7.03 15.32
N GLU A 109 8.71 7.64 15.11
CA GLU A 109 8.44 9.03 15.54
C GLU A 109 8.37 9.14 17.07
#